data_AF-A0A925K1J2-F1
#
_entry.id   AF-A0A925K1J2-F1
#
_cell.length_a   1.000
_cell.length_b   1.000
_cell.length_c   1.000
_cell.angle_alpha   90.00
_cell.angle_beta   90.00
_cell.angle_gamma   90.00
#
_symmetry.space_group_name_H-M   'P 1'
#
loop_
_entity.id
_entity.type
_entity.pdbx_description
1 polymer ?
#
loop_
_entity_poly.entity_id
_entity_poly.type
_entity_poly.pdbx_seq_one_letter_code
_entity_poly.pdbx_strand_id
1 'polypeptide(L)'
;MKDHNDFFDEMIDVDDDVDEGVDPEVAEFLEATEDFDDDEEYEEEDATVVRTAVLLKNDMLALLSLKAGEAGGQIVRFDPREQMPSLQRYESETEALKWYARSLATSRKNGWSVVYDGEPMIG
;
A
#
# COMPACT_ATOMS: atom_id res chain seq x y z
N MET A 1 12.79 17.56 -18.96
CA MET A 1 13.33 17.99 -17.66
C MET A 1 13.02 16.87 -16.69
N LYS A 2 14.05 16.21 -16.14
CA LYS A 2 13.90 15.18 -15.12
C LYS A 2 13.74 15.91 -13.80
N ASP A 3 12.53 15.94 -13.23
CA ASP A 3 12.38 16.18 -11.80
C ASP A 3 12.56 14.83 -11.13
N HIS A 4 13.82 14.59 -10.78
CA HIS A 4 14.25 13.49 -9.95
C HIS A 4 13.79 13.86 -8.53
N ASN A 5 12.90 13.06 -7.94
CA ASN A 5 12.53 13.20 -6.53
C ASN A 5 13.69 12.72 -5.64
N ASP A 6 14.82 13.42 -5.74
CA ASP A 6 16.08 13.14 -5.02
C ASP A 6 15.92 13.20 -3.49
N PHE A 7 14.83 13.80 -3.01
CA PHE A 7 14.56 13.94 -1.59
C PHE A 7 14.28 12.60 -0.88
N PHE A 8 13.72 11.60 -1.57
CA PHE A 8 13.38 10.32 -0.95
C PHE A 8 14.42 9.22 -1.18
N ASP A 9 15.26 9.31 -2.21
CA ASP A 9 16.35 8.36 -2.46
C ASP A 9 17.45 8.46 -1.39
N GLU A 10 17.72 9.66 -0.85
CA GLU A 10 18.73 9.88 0.21
C GLU A 10 18.29 9.34 1.59
N MET A 11 16.99 9.09 1.82
CA MET A 11 16.46 8.64 3.13
C MET A 11 16.38 7.11 3.26
N ILE A 12 16.70 6.36 2.19
CA ILE A 12 16.49 4.91 2.10
C ILE A 12 17.73 4.09 2.49
N ASP A 13 18.92 4.70 2.51
CA ASP A 13 20.21 4.03 2.73
C ASP A 13 20.58 3.82 4.21
N VAL A 14 19.59 3.60 5.08
CA VAL A 14 19.83 3.31 6.52
C VAL A 14 19.49 1.85 6.82
N ASP A 15 20.53 1.02 6.67
CA ASP A 15 20.82 -0.28 7.29
C ASP A 15 19.76 -1.40 7.23
N ASP A 16 20.00 -2.34 6.30
CA ASP A 16 19.31 -3.62 6.06
C ASP A 16 19.85 -4.73 6.99
N ASP A 17 19.70 -4.57 8.31
CA ASP A 17 20.06 -5.60 9.31
C ASP A 17 18.88 -5.89 10.25
N VAL A 18 17.87 -6.62 9.77
CA VAL A 18 16.90 -7.28 10.67
C VAL A 18 16.73 -8.76 10.33
N ASP A 19 17.38 -9.52 11.21
CA ASP A 19 17.51 -10.96 11.39
C ASP A 19 16.19 -11.71 11.65
N GLU A 20 16.24 -13.02 11.45
CA GLU A 20 15.18 -14.02 11.42
C GLU A 20 14.28 -14.05 12.67
N GLY A 21 12.96 -14.04 12.46
CA GLY A 21 11.97 -14.33 13.50
C GLY A 21 10.55 -13.96 13.08
N VAL A 22 9.88 -14.85 12.33
CA VAL A 22 8.47 -14.67 11.97
C VAL A 22 7.62 -14.69 13.25
N ASP A 23 6.84 -13.63 13.44
CA ASP A 23 5.95 -13.41 14.59
C ASP A 23 4.88 -14.52 14.67
N PRO A 24 4.67 -15.16 15.83
CA PRO A 24 3.65 -16.20 16.01
C PRO A 24 2.22 -15.75 15.67
N GLU A 25 1.90 -14.45 15.67
CA GLU A 25 0.60 -13.96 15.18
C GLU A 25 0.41 -14.16 13.66
N VAL A 26 1.50 -14.25 12.89
CA VAL A 26 1.47 -14.54 11.44
C VAL A 26 1.20 -16.02 11.18
N ALA A 27 1.61 -16.90 12.10
CA ALA A 27 1.42 -18.35 11.96
C ALA A 27 -0.05 -18.76 12.18
N GLU A 28 -0.75 -18.17 13.15
CA GLU A 28 -2.18 -18.47 13.39
C GLU A 28 -3.08 -18.02 12.23
N PHE A 29 -2.68 -17.02 11.45
CA PHE A 29 -3.43 -16.56 10.28
C PHE A 29 -3.40 -17.57 9.12
N LEU A 30 -2.36 -18.41 9.04
CA LEU A 30 -2.16 -19.39 7.97
C LEU A 30 -2.91 -20.71 8.21
N GLU A 31 -3.12 -21.11 9.46
CA GLU A 31 -3.88 -22.35 9.78
C GLU A 31 -5.39 -22.18 9.61
N ALA A 32 -5.92 -20.95 9.73
CA ALA A 32 -7.37 -20.71 9.66
C ALA A 32 -7.99 -20.84 8.25
N THR A 33 -7.18 -21.04 7.20
CA THR A 33 -7.62 -21.08 5.80
C THR A 33 -7.78 -22.50 5.23
N GLU A 34 -7.48 -23.56 5.99
CA GLU A 34 -7.37 -24.92 5.44
C GLU A 34 -8.69 -25.74 5.42
N ASP A 35 -9.83 -25.22 5.89
CA ASP A 35 -11.05 -26.02 6.15
C ASP A 35 -12.28 -25.68 5.28
N PHE A 36 -12.08 -25.21 4.04
CA PHE A 36 -13.17 -24.94 3.08
C PHE A 36 -13.21 -25.97 1.94
N ASP A 37 -14.05 -27.01 2.09
CA ASP A 37 -14.52 -27.90 1.01
C ASP A 37 -15.79 -27.30 0.37
N ASP A 38 -15.68 -26.69 -0.82
CA ASP A 38 -16.79 -26.56 -1.77
C ASP A 38 -16.26 -26.57 -3.22
N ASP A 39 -16.70 -27.56 -3.98
CA ASP A 39 -16.38 -27.88 -5.38
C ASP A 39 -17.00 -26.84 -6.35
N GLU A 40 -16.58 -25.59 -6.27
CA GLU A 40 -16.77 -24.61 -7.34
C GLU A 40 -15.39 -24.17 -7.83
N GLU A 41 -14.97 -24.71 -8.97
CA GLU A 41 -13.80 -24.25 -9.74
C GLU A 41 -14.11 -22.85 -10.28
N TYR A 42 -14.12 -21.87 -9.39
CA TYR A 42 -13.90 -20.48 -9.76
C TYR A 42 -12.48 -20.44 -10.28
N GLU A 43 -12.30 -20.10 -11.56
CA GLU A 43 -11.01 -19.58 -12.01
C GLU A 43 -10.61 -18.51 -10.98
N GLU A 44 -9.51 -18.72 -10.26
CA GLU A 44 -8.90 -17.70 -9.41
C GLU A 44 -8.64 -16.50 -10.34
N GLU A 45 -9.61 -15.58 -10.47
CA GLU A 45 -9.37 -14.31 -11.12
C GLU A 45 -8.25 -13.67 -10.31
N ASP A 46 -7.04 -13.64 -10.86
CA ASP A 46 -5.84 -12.97 -10.35
C ASP A 46 -6.22 -11.82 -9.43
N ALA A 47 -6.27 -12.11 -8.13
CA ALA A 47 -7.07 -11.33 -7.19
C ALA A 47 -6.48 -9.92 -7.09
N THR A 48 -7.07 -8.98 -7.82
CA THR A 48 -6.55 -7.62 -7.90
C THR A 48 -6.82 -6.93 -6.58
N VAL A 49 -5.77 -6.63 -5.82
CA VAL A 49 -5.86 -5.88 -4.58
C VAL A 49 -6.09 -4.40 -4.89
N VAL A 50 -7.22 -3.86 -4.41
CA VAL A 50 -7.54 -2.45 -4.50
C VAL A 50 -7.75 -1.87 -3.10
N ARG A 51 -6.98 -0.85 -2.74
CA ARG A 51 -7.10 -0.17 -1.45
C ARG A 51 -7.17 1.32 -1.60
N THR A 52 -7.89 1.97 -0.68
CA THR A 52 -7.97 3.42 -0.56
C THR A 52 -7.78 3.80 0.89
N ALA A 53 -6.86 4.74 1.13
CA ALA A 53 -6.70 5.40 2.40
C ALA A 53 -7.03 6.89 2.28
N VAL A 54 -7.73 7.39 3.31
CA VAL A 54 -8.00 8.81 3.51
C VAL A 54 -7.14 9.30 4.67
N LEU A 55 -6.37 10.35 4.38
CA LEU A 55 -5.42 10.96 5.30
C LEU A 55 -5.93 12.34 5.70
N LEU A 56 -5.86 12.68 6.99
CA LEU A 56 -6.25 13.97 7.53
C LEU A 56 -5.04 14.65 8.19
N LYS A 57 -4.83 15.93 7.93
CA LYS A 57 -3.88 16.77 8.66
C LYS A 57 -4.40 18.19 8.75
N ASN A 58 -4.70 18.64 9.96
CA ASN A 58 -5.45 19.89 10.18
C ASN A 58 -6.78 19.83 9.41
N ASP A 59 -7.09 20.84 8.59
CA ASP A 59 -8.29 20.89 7.74
C ASP A 59 -8.04 20.35 6.32
N MET A 60 -6.98 19.57 6.10
CA MET A 60 -6.62 19.02 4.79
C MET A 60 -6.90 17.52 4.72
N LEU A 61 -7.55 17.11 3.62
CA LEU A 61 -7.73 15.71 3.25
C LEU A 61 -6.82 15.34 2.09
N ALA A 62 -6.10 14.24 2.24
CA ALA A 62 -5.32 13.61 1.19
C ALA A 62 -5.81 12.18 0.92
N LEU A 63 -5.56 11.68 -0.28
CA LEU A 63 -5.90 10.32 -0.67
C LEU A 63 -4.64 9.56 -1.06
N LEU A 64 -4.60 8.28 -0.68
CA LEU A 64 -3.61 7.33 -1.15
C LEU A 64 -4.35 6.07 -1.60
N SER A 65 -4.25 5.74 -2.88
CA SER A 65 -4.91 4.57 -3.47
C SER A 65 -3.89 3.61 -4.04
N LEU A 66 -4.17 2.31 -3.92
CA LEU A 66 -3.40 1.21 -4.47
C LEU A 66 -4.31 0.40 -5.40
N LYS A 67 -3.77 0.01 -6.56
CA LYS A 67 -4.28 -1.07 -7.39
C LYS A 67 -3.11 -1.98 -7.75
N ALA A 68 -3.15 -3.25 -7.37
CA ALA A 68 -2.08 -4.21 -7.65
C ALA A 68 -2.64 -5.59 -8.00
N GLY A 69 -1.90 -6.36 -8.79
CA GLY A 69 -2.20 -7.74 -9.16
C GLY A 69 -1.05 -8.32 -10.00
N GLU A 70 -1.28 -9.40 -10.73
CA GLU A 70 -0.23 -10.09 -11.50
C GLU A 70 0.54 -9.19 -12.48
N ALA A 71 -0.14 -8.22 -13.09
CA ALA A 71 0.46 -7.28 -14.04
C ALA A 71 1.30 -6.17 -13.38
N GLY A 72 1.50 -6.22 -12.06
CA GLY A 72 2.20 -5.22 -11.26
C GLY A 72 1.23 -4.33 -10.47
N GLY A 73 1.72 -3.18 -10.02
CA GLY A 73 0.92 -2.31 -9.16
C GLY A 73 1.10 -0.82 -9.40
N GLN A 74 0.14 -0.06 -8.91
CA GLN A 74 0.08 1.39 -9.07
C GLN A 74 -0.39 2.03 -7.78
N ILE A 75 0.33 3.08 -7.36
CA ILE A 75 -0.06 3.95 -6.26
C ILE A 75 -0.40 5.31 -6.82
N VAL A 76 -1.59 5.80 -6.49
CA VAL A 76 -2.04 7.17 -6.78
C VAL A 76 -2.13 7.92 -5.48
N ARG A 77 -1.55 9.12 -5.45
CA ARG A 77 -1.65 10.04 -4.32
C ARG A 77 -2.26 11.36 -4.76
N PHE A 78 -3.22 11.82 -3.99
CA PHE A 78 -3.73 13.17 -4.06
C PHE A 78 -3.36 13.90 -2.76
N ASP A 79 -2.45 14.87 -2.86
CA ASP A 79 -2.11 15.77 -1.75
C ASP A 79 -2.66 17.16 -2.06
N PRO A 80 -3.51 17.75 -1.20
CA PRO A 80 -4.14 19.05 -1.47
C PRO A 80 -3.14 20.21 -1.53
N ARG A 81 -1.87 19.98 -1.14
CA ARG A 81 -0.78 20.95 -1.24
C ARG A 81 -0.12 20.94 -2.62
N GLU A 82 -0.36 19.91 -3.41
CA GLU A 82 0.19 19.74 -4.75
C GLU A 82 -0.88 20.07 -5.80
N GLN A 83 -0.47 20.61 -6.96
CA GLN A 83 -1.43 20.99 -8.00
C GLN A 83 -2.05 19.77 -8.71
N MET A 84 -1.30 18.67 -8.80
CA MET A 84 -1.69 17.49 -9.58
C MET A 84 -1.46 16.22 -8.76
N PRO A 85 -2.30 15.19 -8.94
CA PRO A 85 -2.04 13.87 -8.37
C PRO A 85 -0.71 13.29 -8.86
N SER A 86 -0.03 12.54 -7.99
CA SER A 86 1.16 11.77 -8.36
C SER A 86 0.81 10.29 -8.55
N LEU A 87 1.33 9.69 -9.61
CA LEU A 87 1.18 8.25 -9.92
C LEU A 87 2.56 7.59 -9.93
N GLN A 88 2.70 6.49 -9.20
CA GLN A 88 3.87 5.62 -9.25
C GLN A 88 3.45 4.21 -9.67
N ARG A 89 4.22 3.60 -10.58
CA ARG A 89 4.01 2.24 -11.06
C ARG A 89 5.12 1.33 -10.55
N TYR A 90 4.80 0.08 -10.33
CA TYR A 90 5.67 -0.97 -9.83
C TYR A 90 5.55 -2.20 -10.71
N GLU A 91 6.62 -2.96 -10.81
CA GLU A 91 6.69 -4.13 -11.68
C GLU A 91 5.96 -5.33 -11.09
N SER A 92 5.83 -5.39 -9.76
CA SER A 92 5.16 -6.48 -9.05
C SER A 92 4.14 -5.96 -8.03
N GLU A 93 3.18 -6.82 -7.70
CA GLU A 93 2.21 -6.59 -6.63
C GLU A 93 2.89 -6.40 -5.27
N THR A 94 3.82 -7.31 -4.92
CA THR A 94 4.54 -7.28 -3.63
C THR A 94 5.29 -5.97 -3.43
N GLU A 95 5.92 -5.45 -4.49
CA GLU A 95 6.59 -4.17 -4.46
C GLU A 95 5.60 -3.02 -4.23
N ALA A 96 4.48 -3.00 -4.94
CA ALA A 96 3.45 -1.99 -4.76
C ALA A 96 2.85 -1.99 -3.34
N LEU A 97 2.59 -3.18 -2.77
CA LEU A 97 2.12 -3.35 -1.40
C LEU A 97 3.14 -2.82 -0.38
N LYS A 98 4.42 -3.19 -0.53
CA LYS A 98 5.52 -2.71 0.31
C LYS A 98 5.59 -1.19 0.31
N TRP A 99 5.53 -0.57 -0.87
CA TRP A 99 5.60 0.88 -1.00
C TRP A 99 4.33 1.60 -0.54
N TYR A 100 3.16 0.99 -0.68
CA TYR A 100 1.90 1.51 -0.13
C TYR A 100 1.97 1.55 1.41
N ALA A 101 2.36 0.45 2.05
CA ALA A 101 2.54 0.37 3.49
C ALA A 101 3.59 1.39 3.98
N ARG A 102 4.72 1.52 3.27
CA ARG A 102 5.74 2.52 3.56
C ARG A 102 5.20 3.95 3.44
N SER A 103 4.40 4.24 2.41
CA SER A 103 3.80 5.56 2.20
C SER A 103 2.83 5.95 3.32
N LEU A 104 2.04 4.99 3.83
CA LEU A 104 1.19 5.19 5.01
C LEU A 104 2.02 5.44 6.27
N ALA A 105 3.04 4.61 6.52
CA ALA A 105 3.92 4.77 7.69
C ALA A 105 4.62 6.13 7.68
N THR A 106 5.14 6.55 6.53
CA THR A 106 5.77 7.87 6.36
C THR A 106 4.76 9.01 6.53
N SER A 107 3.54 8.88 5.98
CA SER A 107 2.48 9.86 6.20
C SER A 107 2.17 10.06 7.69
N ARG A 108 2.05 8.95 8.45
CA ARG A 108 1.86 8.97 9.91
C ARG A 108 3.02 9.66 10.63
N LYS A 109 4.27 9.31 10.31
CA LYS A 109 5.46 9.97 10.85
C LYS A 109 5.48 11.48 10.57
N ASN A 110 4.95 11.89 9.42
CA ASN A 110 4.84 13.29 8.99
C ASN A 110 3.59 14.01 9.56
N GLY A 111 2.87 13.40 10.50
CA GLY A 111 1.76 14.01 11.23
C GLY A 111 0.42 13.97 10.49
N TRP A 112 0.24 13.10 9.51
CA TRP A 112 -1.07 12.77 8.96
C TRP A 112 -1.73 11.66 9.79
N SER A 113 -3.01 11.79 10.10
CA SER A 113 -3.81 10.70 10.64
C SER A 113 -4.48 9.93 9.50
N VAL A 114 -4.48 8.60 9.58
CA VAL A 114 -5.25 7.75 8.67
C VAL A 114 -6.65 7.65 9.25
N VAL A 115 -7.66 8.21 8.58
CA VAL A 115 -9.06 8.16 9.02
C VAL A 115 -9.86 7.06 8.33
N TYR A 116 -9.33 6.53 7.23
CA TYR A 116 -9.84 5.36 6.51
C TYR A 116 -8.67 4.65 5.82
N ASP A 117 -8.68 3.32 5.79
CA ASP A 117 -7.80 2.46 4.99
C ASP A 117 -8.51 1.13 4.77
N GLY A 118 -8.97 0.89 3.54
CA GLY A 118 -9.77 -0.28 3.21
C GLY A 118 -10.10 -0.35 1.73
N GLU A 119 -11.16 -1.06 1.38
CA GLU A 119 -11.69 -1.16 0.02
C GLU A 119 -12.09 0.22 -0.56
N PRO A 120 -12.25 0.36 -1.88
CA PRO A 120 -12.78 1.59 -2.45
C PRO A 120 -14.16 1.95 -1.87
N MET A 121 -14.34 3.21 -1.47
CA MET A 121 -15.64 3.71 -1.03
C MET A 121 -16.60 3.81 -2.22
N ILE A 122 -17.79 3.20 -2.08
CA ILE A 122 -18.87 3.22 -3.07
C ILE A 122 -19.99 4.12 -2.53
N GLY A 123 -20.52 5.03 -3.36
CA GLY A 123 -21.57 5.97 -2.99
C GLY A 123 -22.47 6.35 -4.16
#